data_AF-A0A6D2LDI4-F1
#
_entry.id   AF-A0A6D2LDI4-F1
#
_cell.length_a   1.000
_cell.length_b   1.000
_cell.length_c   1.000
_cell.angle_alpha   90.00
_cell.angle_beta   90.00
_cell.angle_gamma   90.00
#
_symmetry.space_group_name_H-M   'P 1'
#
loop_
_entity.id
_entity.type
_entity.pdbx_description
1 polymer ?
#
loop_
_entity_poly.entity_id
_entity_poly.type
_entity_poly.pdbx_seq_one_letter_code
_entity_poly.pdbx_strand_id
1 'polypeptide(L)'
;MKSPRSEGRKFIIPSFFFIIALCVLAFINEIRFDSLLSFGRCALSKFPMNNGSSETPLLSSSSSSEDEIRILIGILTLPDQYPRRNFLRMIYGTQAVPAGVKIDVKFVFCNLTKEDQKVLVALEIMRYDDIIILNCNENMNKGKTYTYFSSLPDIFNETGSPNPPYHYVMKADDDTYIRLESLVASLRPLPRDDLYYGYVIPCPSMDPFVHYMSGMGYLVSWDIAVWLKDSEIPKKHLEGPEDKVFGDWIREGRRGKNRFNAKWSMYNFPEPPTRCTHELWPDTIAVHLLKNQEKWIRTLKYFNGLSIDREALFDFLLVDLPFAVGAFLFLRLKMGSSPPPFLDIGKKAKDLLNKDYIFDHKFTLTMLSDTGTEFVATGLKKDDFFFGDISTLYKGQNTIVDMKIDSHSSVSTKVTVKNLMPSAKAVISFKIPDHKSGKLDVQYVHPHATLNSSIGLNPTPLLDLSATIGSQTLCLGGEVSFDTASSTLTKYNAGIGLSKPDFSAALILENKGESLRATYVHAMNPTTSVGAELIRRFADDNNSYSFGSSHSVDPLTTVKTRFSNSGKAGMVVQREWRPKSLVTVSAEYDSKAVTSSPRLGLALALKP
;
A
#
# COMPACT_ATOMS: atom_id res chain seq x y z
N MET A 1 12.77 -26.16 38.69
CA MET A 1 11.90 -25.30 37.88
C MET A 1 12.63 -24.00 37.55
N LYS A 2 13.14 -23.88 36.31
CA LYS A 2 13.67 -22.62 35.75
C LYS A 2 12.79 -22.28 34.54
N SER A 3 12.22 -21.07 34.54
CA SER A 3 11.40 -20.51 33.47
C SER A 3 12.26 -20.23 32.22
N PRO A 4 11.79 -20.49 30.98
CA PRO A 4 12.52 -20.09 29.79
C PRO A 4 12.25 -18.61 29.47
N ARG A 5 13.36 -17.86 29.33
CA ARG A 5 13.43 -16.45 28.97
C ARG A 5 12.93 -16.19 27.54
N SER A 6 12.30 -15.02 27.38
CA SER A 6 11.87 -14.44 26.11
C SER A 6 13.05 -13.93 25.27
N GLU A 7 13.58 -14.74 24.36
CA GLU A 7 14.60 -14.27 23.39
C GLU A 7 14.12 -14.19 21.93
N GLY A 8 12.91 -14.66 21.60
CA GLY A 8 12.36 -14.62 20.24
C GLY A 8 12.02 -13.22 19.69
N ARG A 9 12.03 -12.17 20.52
CA ARG A 9 11.75 -10.78 20.10
C ARG A 9 12.99 -9.97 19.67
N LYS A 10 14.20 -10.50 19.84
CA LYS A 10 15.45 -9.74 19.57
C LYS A 10 16.07 -9.98 18.19
N PHE A 11 15.54 -10.90 17.37
CA PHE A 11 16.11 -11.23 16.04
C PHE A 11 15.30 -10.74 14.83
N ILE A 12 14.06 -10.28 15.01
CA ILE A 12 13.26 -9.70 13.91
C ILE A 12 13.86 -8.36 13.44
N ILE A 13 14.42 -7.58 14.38
CA ILE A 13 15.04 -6.29 14.11
C ILE A 13 16.34 -6.42 13.28
N PRO A 14 17.33 -7.28 13.64
CA PRO A 14 18.53 -7.43 12.83
C PRO A 14 18.26 -8.09 11.46
N SER A 15 17.24 -8.94 11.33
CA SER A 15 16.83 -9.52 10.05
C SER A 15 16.24 -8.46 9.10
N PHE A 16 15.48 -7.51 9.65
CA PHE A 16 14.97 -6.34 8.92
C PHE A 16 16.11 -5.40 8.48
N PHE A 17 17.09 -5.14 9.36
CA PHE A 17 18.28 -4.37 9.02
C PHE A 17 19.18 -5.07 7.99
N PHE A 18 19.25 -6.41 7.99
CA PHE A 18 20.01 -7.18 7.00
C PHE A 18 19.35 -7.11 5.60
N ILE A 19 18.01 -7.13 5.54
CA ILE A 19 17.25 -6.93 4.30
C ILE A 19 17.43 -5.49 3.79
N ILE A 20 17.40 -4.49 4.66
CA ILE A 20 17.69 -3.10 4.29
C ILE A 20 19.14 -2.96 3.82
N ALA A 21 20.11 -3.60 4.48
CA ALA A 21 21.51 -3.58 4.07
C ALA A 21 21.73 -4.24 2.70
N LEU A 22 21.02 -5.32 2.38
CA LEU A 22 21.03 -5.94 1.05
C LEU A 22 20.36 -5.05 0.00
N CYS A 23 19.29 -4.33 0.35
CA CYS A 23 18.65 -3.34 -0.53
C CYS A 23 19.57 -2.13 -0.79
N VAL A 24 20.33 -1.68 0.21
CA VAL A 24 21.30 -0.59 0.08
C VAL A 24 22.54 -1.03 -0.72
N LEU A 25 23.03 -2.25 -0.53
CA LEU A 25 24.11 -2.84 -1.35
C LEU A 25 23.70 -3.01 -2.82
N ALA A 26 22.44 -3.38 -3.09
CA ALA A 26 21.88 -3.43 -4.44
C ALA A 26 21.77 -2.02 -5.06
N PHE A 27 21.37 -1.01 -4.27
CA PHE A 27 21.24 0.38 -4.70
C PHE A 27 22.60 1.04 -5.01
N ILE A 28 23.63 0.79 -4.20
CA ILE A 28 24.99 1.32 -4.41
C ILE A 28 25.63 0.76 -5.69
N ASN A 29 25.32 -0.50 -6.05
CA ASN A 29 25.80 -1.11 -7.29
C ASN A 29 25.05 -0.63 -8.55
N GLU A 30 23.79 -0.17 -8.43
CA GLU A 30 23.06 0.49 -9.53
C GLU A 30 23.58 1.92 -9.80
N ILE A 31 23.87 2.70 -8.75
CA ILE A 31 24.39 4.08 -8.88
C ILE A 31 25.77 4.10 -9.59
N ARG A 32 26.58 3.06 -9.41
CA ARG A 32 27.90 2.95 -10.06
C ARG A 32 27.81 2.68 -11.57
N PHE A 33 26.69 2.16 -12.08
CA PHE A 33 26.48 1.95 -13.51
C PHE A 33 25.74 3.12 -14.18
N ASP A 34 24.83 3.80 -13.49
CA ASP A 34 24.10 4.96 -14.03
C ASP A 34 24.96 6.25 -14.08
N SER A 35 25.88 6.44 -13.13
CA SER A 35 26.86 7.54 -13.16
C SER A 35 27.79 7.47 -14.39
N LEU A 36 28.10 6.25 -14.86
CA LEU A 36 29.00 6.00 -15.99
C LEU A 36 28.31 6.12 -17.36
N LEU A 37 26.98 6.03 -17.40
CA LEU A 37 26.17 6.19 -18.63
C LEU A 37 25.60 7.62 -18.80
N SER A 38 25.41 8.34 -17.69
CA SER A 38 24.94 9.74 -17.67
C SER A 38 25.95 10.74 -18.24
N PHE A 39 27.26 10.49 -18.07
CA PHE A 39 28.31 11.41 -18.52
C PHE A 39 28.54 11.43 -20.04
N GLY A 40 27.94 10.50 -20.80
CA GLY A 40 28.16 10.35 -22.24
C GLY A 40 27.13 11.02 -23.16
N ARG A 41 26.05 11.63 -22.65
CA ARG A 41 24.90 12.06 -23.49
C ARG A 41 24.49 13.53 -23.43
N CYS A 42 25.24 14.42 -22.77
CA CYS A 42 24.94 15.86 -22.76
C CYS A 42 25.92 16.74 -23.56
N ALA A 43 26.85 16.15 -24.31
CA ALA A 43 27.62 16.89 -25.31
C ALA A 43 27.06 16.57 -26.72
N LEU A 44 26.63 17.62 -27.43
CA LEU A 44 26.20 17.67 -28.84
C LEU A 44 24.70 17.45 -29.15
N SER A 45 23.97 18.57 -29.28
CA SER A 45 23.31 19.04 -30.53
C SER A 45 22.31 20.17 -30.17
N LYS A 46 22.67 21.43 -30.43
CA LYS A 46 22.40 22.26 -31.62
C LYS A 46 21.03 22.99 -31.61
N PHE A 47 21.13 24.29 -31.33
CA PHE A 47 20.35 25.43 -31.89
C PHE A 47 20.08 25.29 -33.41
N PRO A 48 19.01 25.90 -34.01
CA PRO A 48 18.90 27.37 -34.15
C PRO A 48 17.50 28.06 -34.17
N MET A 49 17.49 29.27 -33.61
CA MET A 49 17.01 30.59 -34.09
C MET A 49 15.87 30.83 -35.11
N ASN A 50 14.93 31.67 -34.64
CA ASN A 50 14.44 32.99 -35.14
C ASN A 50 13.17 33.22 -36.00
N ASN A 51 12.41 34.21 -35.48
CA ASN A 51 11.67 35.33 -36.10
C ASN A 51 10.20 35.20 -36.53
N GLY A 52 9.38 36.14 -36.01
CA GLY A 52 8.38 36.86 -36.81
C GLY A 52 6.92 36.89 -36.32
N SER A 53 6.63 37.83 -35.41
CA SER A 53 5.43 38.69 -35.29
C SER A 53 4.00 38.23 -35.65
N SER A 54 3.11 38.52 -34.68
CA SER A 54 1.73 39.06 -34.78
C SER A 54 0.64 38.22 -35.46
N GLU A 55 -0.32 37.73 -34.66
CA GLU A 55 -1.67 38.32 -34.53
C GLU A 55 -2.49 37.58 -33.46
N THR A 56 -3.14 38.35 -32.58
CA THR A 56 -4.14 37.92 -31.60
C THR A 56 -5.47 37.56 -32.26
N PRO A 57 -6.30 36.75 -31.61
CA PRO A 57 -7.64 37.24 -31.33
C PRO A 57 -7.96 37.20 -29.83
N LEU A 58 -8.44 38.36 -29.38
CA LEU A 58 -9.10 38.61 -28.11
C LEU A 58 -10.22 37.59 -27.85
N LEU A 59 -10.21 36.98 -26.68
CA LEU A 59 -11.45 36.69 -25.94
C LEU A 59 -11.20 37.02 -24.46
N SER A 60 -11.46 38.27 -24.12
CA SER A 60 -11.59 38.73 -22.75
C SER A 60 -12.89 38.18 -22.16
N SER A 61 -12.81 37.12 -21.35
CA SER A 61 -13.84 36.84 -20.36
C SER A 61 -13.45 37.55 -19.06
N SER A 62 -13.96 38.77 -18.90
CA SER A 62 -14.06 39.45 -17.62
C SER A 62 -14.95 38.62 -16.68
N SER A 63 -14.36 37.73 -15.89
CA SER A 63 -15.01 37.22 -14.67
C SER A 63 -14.56 38.08 -13.50
N SER A 64 -15.53 38.78 -12.92
CA SER A 64 -15.44 39.65 -11.75
C SER A 64 -14.51 39.13 -10.64
N SER A 65 -13.60 40.01 -10.18
CA SER A 65 -12.71 39.81 -9.03
C SER A 65 -13.41 39.68 -7.67
N GLU A 66 -14.75 39.71 -7.62
CA GLU A 66 -15.52 39.68 -6.38
C GLU A 66 -15.76 38.26 -5.84
N ASP A 67 -15.71 37.22 -6.67
CA ASP A 67 -15.97 35.83 -6.22
C ASP A 67 -14.76 35.12 -5.61
N GLU A 68 -13.55 35.70 -5.74
CA GLU A 68 -12.34 35.08 -5.23
C GLU A 68 -12.18 35.26 -3.71
N ILE A 69 -12.11 34.16 -2.96
CA ILE A 69 -11.89 34.16 -1.51
C ILE A 69 -10.53 33.51 -1.20
N ARG A 70 -9.72 34.17 -0.37
CA ARG A 70 -8.38 33.73 0.03
C ARG A 70 -8.31 33.67 1.55
N ILE A 71 -8.12 32.48 2.11
CA ILE A 71 -8.14 32.22 3.56
C ILE A 71 -6.82 31.58 3.97
N LEU A 72 -6.18 32.13 4.99
CA LEU A 72 -5.05 31.50 5.68
C LEU A 72 -5.56 30.89 6.98
N ILE A 73 -5.40 29.57 7.16
CA ILE A 73 -5.73 28.86 8.40
C ILE A 73 -4.43 28.50 9.11
N GLY A 74 -4.11 29.20 10.19
CA GLY A 74 -2.99 28.88 11.07
C GLY A 74 -3.42 27.92 12.16
N ILE A 75 -2.93 26.69 12.10
CA ILE A 75 -3.13 25.68 13.14
C ILE A 75 -1.99 25.78 14.13
N LEU A 76 -2.28 26.31 15.32
CA LEU A 76 -1.31 26.40 16.40
C LEU A 76 -1.12 25.01 16.99
N THR A 77 0.11 24.51 16.89
CA THR A 77 0.52 23.18 17.38
C THR A 77 1.88 23.27 18.07
N LEU A 78 2.44 22.13 18.47
CA LEU A 78 3.76 22.02 19.10
C LEU A 78 4.75 21.33 18.16
N PRO A 79 6.05 21.69 18.17
CA PRO A 79 7.06 21.02 17.33
C PRO A 79 7.05 19.48 17.47
N ASP A 80 6.87 18.96 18.68
CA ASP A 80 6.86 17.54 18.99
C ASP A 80 5.60 16.80 18.47
N GLN A 81 4.55 17.52 18.05
CA GLN A 81 3.28 16.95 17.57
C GLN A 81 3.31 16.60 16.07
N TYR A 82 4.41 15.99 15.61
CA TYR A 82 4.54 15.50 14.23
C TYR A 82 3.38 14.57 13.80
N PRO A 83 2.99 13.55 14.58
CA PRO A 83 1.91 12.64 14.19
C PRO A 83 0.58 13.39 14.01
N ARG A 84 0.31 14.40 14.85
CA ARG A 84 -0.90 15.23 14.77
C ARG A 84 -0.91 16.06 13.49
N ARG A 85 0.18 16.74 13.15
CA ARG A 85 0.29 17.52 11.91
C ARG A 85 0.09 16.64 10.69
N ASN A 86 0.77 15.49 10.63
CA ASN A 86 0.63 14.57 9.50
C ASN A 86 -0.81 14.06 9.36
N PHE A 87 -1.49 13.75 10.47
CA PHE A 87 -2.90 13.37 10.46
C PHE A 87 -3.82 14.50 9.96
N LEU A 88 -3.58 15.74 10.38
CA LEU A 88 -4.32 16.90 9.90
C LEU A 88 -4.09 17.19 8.42
N ARG A 89 -2.87 16.99 7.88
CA ARG A 89 -2.60 17.07 6.44
C ARG A 89 -3.48 16.12 5.64
N MET A 90 -3.64 14.88 6.13
CA MET A 90 -4.54 13.91 5.49
C MET A 90 -5.99 14.39 5.51
N ILE A 91 -6.46 14.92 6.64
CA ILE A 91 -7.84 15.39 6.80
C ILE A 91 -8.15 16.58 5.90
N TYR A 92 -7.27 17.59 5.85
CA TYR A 92 -7.51 18.78 5.03
C TYR A 92 -7.24 18.50 3.55
N GLY A 93 -6.31 17.60 3.23
CA GLY A 93 -6.01 17.19 1.86
C GLY A 93 -7.11 16.35 1.18
N THR A 94 -8.04 15.76 1.95
CA THR A 94 -9.19 15.02 1.40
C THR A 94 -10.46 15.85 1.26
N GLN A 95 -10.49 17.07 1.79
CA GLN A 95 -11.66 17.93 1.67
C GLN A 95 -11.66 18.66 0.32
N ALA A 96 -12.82 18.71 -0.33
CA ALA A 96 -13.00 19.49 -1.55
C ALA A 96 -13.00 20.99 -1.23
N VAL A 97 -12.26 21.76 -2.02
CA VAL A 97 -12.26 23.23 -1.96
C VAL A 97 -13.07 23.75 -3.16
N PRO A 98 -14.09 24.61 -2.96
CA PRO A 98 -14.89 25.15 -4.05
C PRO A 98 -14.04 25.95 -5.06
N ALA A 99 -14.45 25.94 -6.34
CA ALA A 99 -13.79 26.73 -7.38
C ALA A 99 -13.81 28.24 -7.02
N GLY A 100 -12.70 28.94 -7.32
CA GLY A 100 -12.52 30.35 -6.97
C GLY A 100 -12.08 30.62 -5.53
N VAL A 101 -11.72 29.58 -4.77
CA VAL A 101 -11.30 29.72 -3.36
C VAL A 101 -9.88 29.19 -3.18
N LYS A 102 -9.02 30.01 -2.56
CA LYS A 102 -7.68 29.60 -2.12
C LYS A 102 -7.68 29.47 -0.60
N ILE A 103 -7.41 28.27 -0.09
CA ILE A 103 -7.26 28.00 1.34
C ILE A 103 -5.88 27.44 1.58
N ASP A 104 -5.07 28.16 2.36
CA ASP A 104 -3.77 27.68 2.79
C ASP A 104 -3.85 27.28 4.28
N VAL A 105 -3.61 26.01 4.57
CA VAL A 105 -3.49 25.53 5.96
C VAL A 105 -2.01 25.48 6.31
N LYS A 106 -1.60 26.21 7.35
CA LYS A 106 -0.22 26.27 7.83
C LYS A 106 -0.14 25.85 9.30
N PHE A 107 0.84 25.02 9.64
CA PHE A 107 1.11 24.65 11.02
C PHE A 107 2.06 25.65 11.67
N VAL A 108 1.68 26.16 12.84
CA VAL A 108 2.34 27.31 13.47
C VAL A 108 2.87 26.96 14.86
N PHE A 109 4.17 27.18 15.05
CA PHE A 109 4.83 27.07 16.34
C PHE A 109 6.02 28.03 16.43
N CYS A 110 6.50 28.27 17.65
CA CYS A 110 7.64 29.12 17.93
C CYS A 110 8.98 28.42 17.66
N ASN A 111 10.10 29.06 18.03
CA ASN A 111 11.45 28.56 17.78
C ASN A 111 11.70 27.14 18.30
N LEU A 112 12.46 26.36 17.51
CA LEU A 112 12.83 24.98 17.82
C LEU A 112 13.99 24.95 18.83
N THR A 113 13.78 24.30 19.97
CA THR A 113 14.77 24.28 21.06
C THR A 113 15.57 22.98 21.12
N LYS A 114 15.02 21.87 20.60
CA LYS A 114 15.67 20.54 20.61
C LYS A 114 16.25 20.18 19.23
N GLU A 115 17.32 19.39 19.21
CA GLU A 115 17.99 18.97 17.96
C GLU A 115 17.13 18.02 17.12
N ASP A 116 16.38 17.11 17.74
CA ASP A 116 15.44 16.22 17.04
C ASP A 116 14.32 17.00 16.34
N GLN A 117 13.77 18.02 17.00
CA GLN A 117 12.79 18.94 16.42
C GLN A 117 13.35 19.62 15.17
N LYS A 118 14.58 20.14 15.21
CA LYS A 118 15.21 20.81 14.06
C LYS A 118 15.31 19.89 12.84
N VAL A 119 15.71 18.65 13.04
CA VAL A 119 15.84 17.67 11.95
C VAL A 119 14.48 17.29 11.38
N LEU A 120 13.52 16.91 12.23
CA LEU A 120 12.21 16.43 11.78
C LEU A 120 11.37 17.54 11.14
N VAL A 121 11.36 18.74 11.73
CA VAL A 121 10.64 19.89 11.18
C VAL A 121 11.28 20.36 9.88
N ALA A 122 12.62 20.33 9.75
CA ALA A 122 13.28 20.66 8.48
C ALA A 122 12.85 19.71 7.35
N LEU A 123 12.73 18.41 7.63
CA LEU A 123 12.21 17.43 6.65
C LEU A 123 10.74 17.72 6.28
N GLU A 124 9.91 18.12 7.23
CA GLU A 124 8.53 18.53 6.94
C GLU A 124 8.48 19.77 6.04
N ILE A 125 9.28 20.80 6.35
CA ILE A 125 9.37 22.03 5.55
C ILE A 125 9.78 21.71 4.12
N MET A 126 10.84 20.92 3.94
CA MET A 126 11.33 20.53 2.61
C MET A 126 10.30 19.74 1.79
N ARG A 127 9.37 19.03 2.45
CA ARG A 127 8.40 18.15 1.79
C ARG A 127 7.07 18.83 1.48
N TYR A 128 6.55 19.62 2.42
CA TYR A 128 5.18 20.13 2.38
C TYR A 128 5.07 21.64 2.28
N ASP A 129 6.13 22.38 2.62
CA ASP A 129 6.14 23.86 2.60
C ASP A 129 4.96 24.49 3.36
N ASP A 130 4.52 23.87 4.46
CA ASP A 130 3.28 24.20 5.18
C ASP A 130 3.48 24.56 6.65
N ILE A 131 4.70 24.94 7.03
CA ILE A 131 5.06 25.28 8.43
C ILE A 131 5.50 26.74 8.52
N ILE A 132 5.00 27.44 9.54
CA ILE A 132 5.45 28.77 9.94
C ILE A 132 6.12 28.66 11.31
N ILE A 133 7.41 29.00 11.35
CA ILE A 133 8.18 29.11 12.60
C ILE A 133 8.21 30.58 13.02
N LEU A 134 7.62 30.87 14.19
CA LEU A 134 7.54 32.21 14.76
C LEU A 134 8.76 32.51 15.64
N ASN A 135 9.22 33.76 15.61
CA ASN A 135 10.30 34.22 16.47
C ASN A 135 9.80 34.52 17.90
N CYS A 136 9.47 33.46 18.63
CA CYS A 136 9.05 33.49 20.03
C CYS A 136 9.58 32.26 20.78
N ASN A 137 9.38 32.22 22.10
CA ASN A 137 9.52 31.00 22.88
C ASN A 137 8.18 30.26 22.90
N GLU A 138 8.18 28.95 22.70
CA GLU A 138 6.94 28.15 22.64
C GLU A 138 6.11 28.29 23.92
N ASN A 139 4.87 28.74 23.77
CA ASN A 139 3.97 29.02 24.88
C ASN A 139 2.51 29.07 24.42
N MET A 140 1.59 28.97 25.37
CA MET A 140 0.15 29.19 25.14
C MET A 140 -0.26 30.63 25.50
N ASN A 141 0.16 31.11 26.68
CA ASN A 141 -0.39 32.32 27.32
C ASN A 141 0.58 33.52 27.41
N LYS A 142 1.69 33.50 26.68
CA LYS A 142 2.77 34.52 26.69
C LYS A 142 3.01 35.07 25.29
N GLY A 143 1.94 35.47 24.60
CA GLY A 143 2.03 36.22 23.35
C GLY A 143 2.28 35.43 22.06
N LYS A 144 2.16 34.08 22.04
CA LYS A 144 2.25 33.30 20.78
C LYS A 144 1.20 33.77 19.76
N THR A 145 -0.04 33.98 20.18
CA THR A 145 -1.14 34.48 19.32
C THR A 145 -0.84 35.86 18.75
N TYR A 146 -0.33 36.79 19.56
CA TYR A 146 0.12 38.09 19.05
C TYR A 146 1.21 37.93 18.00
N THR A 147 2.24 37.13 18.30
CA THR A 147 3.39 36.91 17.42
C THR A 147 2.94 36.30 16.09
N TYR A 148 1.98 35.37 16.12
CA TYR A 148 1.37 34.80 14.91
C TYR A 148 0.77 35.90 14.04
N PHE A 149 -0.25 36.61 14.51
CA PHE A 149 -0.94 37.61 13.69
C PHE A 149 -0.05 38.78 13.24
N SER A 150 0.80 39.29 14.14
CA SER A 150 1.67 40.45 13.85
C SER A 150 2.81 40.13 12.86
N SER A 151 3.22 38.86 12.74
CA SER A 151 4.28 38.47 11.80
C SER A 151 3.77 38.22 10.37
N LEU A 152 2.47 37.94 10.19
CA LEU A 152 1.91 37.59 8.88
C LEU A 152 2.11 38.67 7.79
N PRO A 153 1.95 39.97 8.08
CA PRO A 153 2.21 41.01 7.08
C PRO A 153 3.64 41.01 6.56
N ASP A 154 4.63 40.60 7.37
CA ASP A 154 6.03 40.50 6.95
C ASP A 154 6.33 39.19 6.21
N ILE A 155 5.72 38.08 6.65
CA ILE A 155 5.88 36.76 6.02
C ILE A 155 5.32 36.74 4.60
N PHE A 156 4.17 37.39 4.38
CA PHE A 156 3.44 37.38 3.10
C PHE A 156 3.51 38.72 2.35
N ASN A 157 4.58 39.49 2.55
CA ASN A 157 4.77 40.78 1.90
C ASN A 157 5.02 40.63 0.39
N GLU A 158 3.95 40.57 -0.41
CA GLU A 158 4.06 40.56 -1.88
C GLU A 158 4.21 41.98 -2.41
N THR A 159 5.42 42.38 -2.77
CA THR A 159 5.67 43.65 -3.45
C THR A 159 5.11 43.59 -4.87
N GLY A 160 3.97 44.24 -5.12
CA GLY A 160 3.45 44.49 -6.46
C GLY A 160 2.01 44.03 -6.76
N SER A 161 1.30 43.43 -5.80
CA SER A 161 -0.12 43.11 -5.95
C SER A 161 -1.01 44.24 -5.38
N PRO A 162 -2.08 44.67 -6.08
CA PRO A 162 -3.03 45.65 -5.55
C PRO A 162 -3.93 45.09 -4.44
N ASN A 163 -3.99 43.77 -4.26
CA ASN A 163 -4.85 43.09 -3.29
C ASN A 163 -4.04 42.47 -2.14
N PRO A 164 -4.60 42.36 -0.92
CA PRO A 164 -3.94 41.67 0.16
C PRO A 164 -3.74 40.17 -0.17
N PRO A 165 -2.67 39.53 0.35
CA PRO A 165 -2.36 38.13 0.06
C PRO A 165 -3.49 37.20 0.49
N TYR A 166 -4.15 37.52 1.59
CA TYR A 166 -5.36 36.84 2.07
C TYR A 166 -6.45 37.87 2.38
N HIS A 167 -7.71 37.47 2.23
CA HIS A 167 -8.84 38.26 2.72
C HIS A 167 -9.08 37.99 4.21
N TYR A 168 -8.89 36.74 4.63
CA TYR A 168 -9.16 36.29 5.98
C TYR A 168 -8.01 35.47 6.55
N VAL A 169 -7.77 35.62 7.86
CA VAL A 169 -6.79 34.84 8.62
C VAL A 169 -7.47 34.22 9.83
N MET A 170 -7.32 32.91 9.97
CA MET A 170 -7.85 32.13 11.08
C MET A 170 -6.74 31.65 12.01
N LYS A 171 -7.02 31.67 13.31
CA LYS A 171 -6.32 30.88 14.33
C LYS A 171 -7.19 29.67 14.67
N ALA A 172 -6.62 28.47 14.69
CA ALA A 172 -7.28 27.26 15.14
C ALA A 172 -6.32 26.40 15.98
N ASP A 173 -6.88 25.55 16.85
CA ASP A 173 -6.12 24.57 17.62
C ASP A 173 -6.00 23.24 16.86
N ASP A 174 -4.93 22.48 17.13
CA ASP A 174 -4.67 21.19 16.49
C ASP A 174 -5.62 20.05 16.89
N ASP A 175 -6.52 20.31 17.83
CA ASP A 175 -7.65 19.43 18.19
C ASP A 175 -9.02 19.96 17.74
N THR A 176 -9.02 20.82 16.72
CA THR A 176 -10.24 21.28 16.03
C THR A 176 -10.33 20.72 14.61
N TYR A 177 -11.45 20.07 14.31
CA TYR A 177 -11.81 19.69 12.94
C TYR A 177 -12.58 20.83 12.28
N ILE A 178 -12.09 21.31 11.13
CA ILE A 178 -12.76 22.37 10.36
C ILE A 178 -13.23 21.77 9.03
N ARG A 179 -14.49 22.04 8.68
CA ARG A 179 -15.06 21.73 7.36
C ARG A 179 -14.86 22.93 6.44
N LEU A 180 -13.93 22.80 5.50
CA LEU A 180 -13.47 23.90 4.64
C LEU A 180 -14.61 24.45 3.76
N GLU A 181 -15.43 23.57 3.18
CA GLU A 181 -16.59 23.97 2.38
C GLU A 181 -17.60 24.80 3.20
N SER A 182 -17.98 24.30 4.39
CA SER A 182 -18.91 24.99 5.29
C SER A 182 -18.36 26.34 5.77
N LEU A 183 -17.06 26.40 6.07
CA LEU A 183 -16.38 27.64 6.47
C LEU A 183 -16.45 28.68 5.34
N VAL A 184 -16.17 28.28 4.10
CA VAL A 184 -16.24 29.22 2.97
C VAL A 184 -17.66 29.68 2.72
N ALA A 185 -18.64 28.77 2.79
CA ALA A 185 -20.04 29.09 2.61
C ALA A 185 -20.52 30.13 3.64
N SER A 186 -20.05 30.05 4.89
CA SER A 186 -20.41 31.00 5.94
C SER A 186 -19.72 32.37 5.80
N LEU A 187 -18.54 32.41 5.18
CA LEU A 187 -17.76 33.65 4.98
C LEU A 187 -18.15 34.43 3.72
N ARG A 188 -18.65 33.75 2.68
CA ARG A 188 -19.08 34.39 1.40
C ARG A 188 -19.95 35.64 1.57
N PRO A 189 -20.98 35.68 2.43
CA PRO A 189 -21.83 36.86 2.58
C PRO A 189 -21.24 37.94 3.51
N LEU A 190 -20.06 37.72 4.09
CA LEU A 190 -19.50 38.59 5.13
C LEU A 190 -18.54 39.64 4.56
N PRO A 191 -18.41 40.80 5.23
CA PRO A 191 -17.46 41.83 4.81
C PRO A 191 -16.01 41.32 4.92
N ARG A 192 -15.14 41.88 4.08
CA ARG A 192 -13.69 41.56 4.05
C ARG A 192 -12.84 42.48 4.91
N ASP A 193 -13.43 43.53 5.48
CA ASP A 193 -12.76 44.54 6.30
C ASP A 193 -13.33 44.55 7.73
N ASP A 194 -12.45 44.76 8.70
CA ASP A 194 -12.75 44.87 10.13
C ASP A 194 -13.69 43.74 10.65
N LEU A 195 -13.52 42.52 10.11
CA LEU A 195 -14.29 41.31 10.43
C LEU A 195 -13.70 40.61 11.65
N TYR A 196 -14.56 40.21 12.59
CA TYR A 196 -14.21 39.27 13.66
C TYR A 196 -15.26 38.16 13.76
N TYR A 197 -14.89 36.96 13.33
CA TYR A 197 -15.77 35.81 13.16
C TYR A 197 -15.36 34.66 14.09
N GLY A 198 -16.31 34.02 14.76
CA GLY A 198 -16.04 32.82 15.55
C GLY A 198 -17.14 32.47 16.53
N TYR A 199 -16.82 31.63 17.51
CA TYR A 199 -17.76 31.19 18.54
C TYR A 199 -17.72 32.10 19.77
N VAL A 200 -18.77 32.88 20.04
CA VAL A 200 -18.73 33.85 21.15
C VAL A 200 -18.79 33.21 22.55
N ILE A 201 -17.97 33.72 23.48
CA ILE A 201 -17.98 33.35 24.90
C ILE A 201 -18.59 34.51 25.73
N PRO A 202 -19.46 34.23 26.73
CA PRO A 202 -19.85 32.92 27.25
C PRO A 202 -20.79 32.14 26.34
N CYS A 203 -20.77 30.81 26.47
CA CYS A 203 -21.50 29.89 25.60
C CYS A 203 -23.02 30.14 25.50
N PRO A 204 -23.74 30.58 26.55
CA PRO A 204 -25.15 30.92 26.44
C PRO A 204 -25.46 32.20 25.66
N SER A 205 -24.48 33.07 25.41
CA SER A 205 -24.71 34.33 24.68
C SER A 205 -24.78 34.08 23.17
N MET A 206 -25.76 34.70 22.49
CA MET A 206 -25.80 34.78 21.02
C MET A 206 -25.28 36.11 20.47
N ASP A 207 -25.06 37.11 21.34
CA ASP A 207 -24.56 38.42 20.96
C ASP A 207 -23.04 38.35 20.68
N PRO A 208 -22.58 38.67 19.44
CA PRO A 208 -21.18 38.62 19.06
C PRO A 208 -20.30 39.71 19.70
N PHE A 209 -20.88 40.71 20.38
CA PHE A 209 -20.15 41.82 20.97
C PHE A 209 -19.80 41.66 22.45
N VAL A 210 -20.24 40.59 23.12
CA VAL A 210 -20.16 40.49 24.59
C VAL A 210 -18.73 40.43 25.14
N HIS A 211 -17.94 39.39 24.79
CA HIS A 211 -16.54 39.32 25.25
C HIS A 211 -15.56 39.02 24.11
N TYR A 212 -15.37 37.74 23.79
CA TYR A 212 -14.35 37.26 22.87
C TYR A 212 -14.81 36.00 22.15
N MET A 213 -14.10 35.64 21.07
CA MET A 213 -14.34 34.40 20.33
C MET A 213 -13.46 33.27 20.87
N SER A 214 -14.02 32.07 21.04
CA SER A 214 -13.36 30.90 21.64
C SER A 214 -12.18 30.37 20.83
N GLY A 215 -11.19 29.82 21.54
CA GLY A 215 -9.98 29.21 20.99
C GLY A 215 -10.16 27.99 20.12
N MET A 216 -11.37 27.42 20.05
CA MET A 216 -11.73 26.43 19.02
C MET A 216 -11.40 26.92 17.61
N GLY A 217 -11.48 28.23 17.41
CA GLY A 217 -11.01 28.89 16.23
C GLY A 217 -11.76 30.18 16.03
N TYR A 218 -11.04 31.20 15.61
CA TYR A 218 -11.62 32.47 15.22
C TYR A 218 -10.83 33.05 14.06
N LEU A 219 -11.53 33.87 13.28
CA LEU A 219 -11.07 34.42 12.03
C LEU A 219 -11.24 35.93 12.05
N VAL A 220 -10.23 36.62 11.53
CA VAL A 220 -10.24 38.07 11.34
C VAL A 220 -9.91 38.42 9.90
N SER A 221 -10.33 39.61 9.47
CA SER A 221 -9.90 40.17 8.19
C SER A 221 -8.42 40.57 8.21
N TRP A 222 -7.81 40.64 7.03
CA TRP A 222 -6.39 40.93 6.88
C TRP A 222 -5.98 42.30 7.45
N ASP A 223 -6.83 43.31 7.35
CA ASP A 223 -6.59 44.65 7.91
C ASP A 223 -6.44 44.64 9.44
N ILE A 224 -7.10 43.71 10.15
CA ILE A 224 -6.90 43.52 11.58
C ILE A 224 -5.51 42.92 11.87
N ALA A 225 -5.03 41.98 11.06
CA ALA A 225 -3.69 41.43 11.21
C ALA A 225 -2.60 42.51 10.98
N VAL A 226 -2.80 43.37 9.98
CA VAL A 226 -1.94 44.55 9.75
C VAL A 226 -2.00 45.50 10.94
N TRP A 227 -3.19 45.81 11.45
CA TRP A 227 -3.33 46.67 12.63
C TRP A 227 -2.66 46.08 13.88
N LEU A 228 -2.72 44.77 14.10
CA LEU A 228 -2.07 44.11 15.25
C LEU A 228 -0.55 44.28 15.22
N LYS A 229 0.06 44.34 14.03
CA LYS A 229 1.50 44.61 13.88
C LYS A 229 1.86 46.04 14.29
N ASP A 230 1.10 47.02 13.81
CA ASP A 230 1.44 48.45 13.96
C ASP A 230 0.96 49.06 15.29
N SER A 231 -0.04 48.44 15.93
CA SER A 231 -0.67 48.97 17.14
C SER A 231 0.15 48.75 18.41
N GLU A 232 0.16 49.76 19.28
CA GLU A 232 0.73 49.67 20.62
C GLU A 232 -0.21 48.99 21.63
N ILE A 233 -1.48 48.76 21.27
CA ILE A 233 -2.48 48.19 22.20
C ILE A 233 -2.13 46.74 22.56
N PRO A 234 -1.92 45.81 21.61
CA PRO A 234 -1.57 44.43 21.97
C PRO A 234 -0.27 44.33 22.78
N LYS A 235 0.71 45.18 22.49
CA LYS A 235 2.03 45.18 23.15
C LYS A 235 1.95 45.47 24.65
N LYS A 236 0.90 46.17 25.12
CA LYS A 236 0.71 46.48 26.55
C LYS A 236 0.22 45.29 27.37
N HIS A 237 -0.43 44.31 26.75
CA HIS A 237 -1.00 43.17 27.46
C HIS A 237 -0.93 41.90 26.60
N LEU A 238 0.19 41.17 26.72
CA LEU A 238 0.45 39.94 25.97
C LEU A 238 0.24 38.65 26.79
N GLU A 239 0.07 38.78 28.11
CA GLU A 239 0.02 37.65 29.04
C GLU A 239 -1.41 37.37 29.52
N GLY A 240 -1.85 36.12 29.39
CA GLY A 240 -3.18 35.66 29.84
C GLY A 240 -3.75 34.59 28.92
N PRO A 241 -4.99 34.12 29.18
CA PRO A 241 -5.71 33.23 28.26
C PRO A 241 -5.84 33.90 26.90
N GLU A 242 -5.25 33.29 25.87
CA GLU A 242 -4.92 33.93 24.61
C GLU A 242 -6.14 34.47 23.86
N ASP A 243 -7.26 33.75 23.89
CA ASP A 243 -8.47 34.15 23.19
C ASP A 243 -9.16 35.35 23.85
N LYS A 244 -9.11 35.37 25.19
CA LYS A 244 -9.66 36.47 25.99
C LYS A 244 -8.83 37.73 25.75
N VAL A 245 -7.52 37.60 25.84
CA VAL A 245 -6.57 38.69 25.60
C VAL A 245 -6.73 39.25 24.18
N PHE A 246 -6.90 38.38 23.17
CA PHE A 246 -7.19 38.81 21.81
C PHE A 246 -8.48 39.63 21.72
N GLY A 247 -9.58 39.14 22.32
CA GLY A 247 -10.84 39.88 22.36
C GLY A 247 -10.75 41.23 23.07
N ASP A 248 -9.92 41.31 24.11
CA ASP A 248 -9.62 42.56 24.83
C ASP A 248 -8.89 43.57 23.92
N TRP A 249 -7.91 43.13 23.12
CA TRP A 249 -7.25 43.98 22.12
C TRP A 249 -8.22 44.54 21.10
N ILE A 250 -9.10 43.69 20.55
CA ILE A 250 -10.09 44.11 19.55
C ILE A 250 -11.05 45.14 20.15
N ARG A 251 -11.48 44.95 21.40
CA ARG A 251 -12.37 45.87 22.11
C ARG A 251 -11.69 47.21 22.40
N GLU A 252 -10.48 47.20 22.94
CA GLU A 252 -9.71 48.41 23.24
C GLU A 252 -9.32 49.19 21.98
N GLY A 253 -8.96 48.46 20.92
CA GLY A 253 -8.62 49.02 19.61
C GLY A 253 -9.82 49.52 18.81
N ARG A 254 -11.05 49.31 19.29
CA ARG A 254 -12.30 49.59 18.55
C ARG A 254 -12.30 48.99 17.15
N ARG A 255 -11.74 47.77 17.04
CA ARG A 255 -11.71 46.94 15.84
C ARG A 255 -12.79 45.87 15.91
N GLY A 256 -12.95 45.14 14.81
CA GLY A 256 -13.98 44.12 14.69
C GLY A 256 -15.37 44.74 14.79
N LYS A 257 -15.67 45.80 14.03
CA LYS A 257 -17.03 46.37 13.94
C LYS A 257 -17.99 45.37 13.32
N ASN A 258 -17.49 44.56 12.40
CA ASN A 258 -18.23 43.48 11.76
C ASN A 258 -18.03 42.19 12.56
N ARG A 259 -18.73 42.02 13.69
CA ARG A 259 -18.64 40.76 14.47
C ARG A 259 -19.74 39.79 14.11
N PHE A 260 -19.35 38.54 13.84
CA PHE A 260 -20.29 37.49 13.48
C PHE A 260 -20.09 36.26 14.35
N ASN A 261 -21.19 35.81 14.96
CA ASN A 261 -21.24 34.63 15.80
C ASN A 261 -21.51 33.39 14.91
N ALA A 262 -20.64 32.39 15.01
CA ALA A 262 -20.71 31.16 14.24
C ALA A 262 -21.59 30.07 14.87
N LYS A 263 -22.31 30.37 15.96
CA LYS A 263 -23.28 29.43 16.56
C LYS A 263 -24.48 29.23 15.64
N TRP A 264 -24.96 28.01 15.40
CA TRP A 264 -24.60 26.75 16.07
C TRP A 264 -23.60 25.88 15.27
N SER A 265 -22.92 26.45 14.28
CA SER A 265 -22.07 25.70 13.37
C SER A 265 -20.67 25.42 13.91
N MET A 266 -20.22 26.13 14.95
CA MET A 266 -18.98 25.84 15.68
C MET A 266 -19.33 25.43 17.12
N TYR A 267 -18.74 24.35 17.64
CA TYR A 267 -19.04 23.85 18.98
C TYR A 267 -18.00 22.83 19.48
N ASN A 268 -18.04 22.56 20.79
CA ASN A 268 -17.24 21.49 21.38
C ASN A 268 -17.87 20.12 21.11
N PHE A 269 -17.05 19.09 20.96
CA PHE A 269 -17.50 17.71 20.79
C PHE A 269 -18.57 17.33 21.84
N PRO A 270 -19.66 16.63 21.47
CA PRO A 270 -20.84 16.43 22.34
C PRO A 270 -20.56 15.87 23.74
N GLU A 271 -19.48 15.10 23.88
CA GLU A 271 -19.11 14.41 25.12
C GLU A 271 -17.79 14.98 25.72
N PRO A 272 -17.76 15.33 27.02
CA PRO A 272 -18.89 15.39 27.95
C PRO A 272 -19.81 16.61 27.68
N PRO A 273 -21.11 16.53 28.01
CA PRO A 273 -22.03 17.62 27.79
C PRO A 273 -21.67 18.84 28.64
N THR A 274 -21.55 19.99 28.00
CA THR A 274 -21.33 21.30 28.63
C THR A 274 -22.30 22.33 28.04
N ARG A 275 -22.25 23.57 28.52
CA ARG A 275 -23.03 24.67 27.93
C ARG A 275 -22.57 25.05 26.51
N CYS A 276 -21.50 24.45 26.01
CA CYS A 276 -20.85 24.79 24.73
C CYS A 276 -20.85 23.62 23.73
N THR A 277 -21.63 22.57 24.02
CA THR A 277 -21.72 21.34 23.23
C THR A 277 -23.15 21.13 22.74
N HIS A 278 -23.32 20.59 21.55
CA HIS A 278 -24.56 19.98 21.07
C HIS A 278 -24.22 18.83 20.11
N GLU A 279 -25.22 18.09 19.62
CA GLU A 279 -25.01 16.97 18.70
C GLU A 279 -24.26 17.35 17.43
N LEU A 280 -23.63 16.35 16.79
CA LEU A 280 -23.12 16.51 15.43
C LEU A 280 -24.29 16.73 14.47
N TRP A 281 -24.21 17.75 13.62
CA TRP A 281 -25.30 18.16 12.73
C TRP A 281 -24.78 18.60 11.35
N PRO A 282 -25.58 18.56 10.27
CA PRO A 282 -25.06 18.69 8.90
C PRO A 282 -24.38 20.02 8.55
N ASP A 283 -24.78 21.12 9.17
CA ASP A 283 -24.29 22.48 8.86
C ASP A 283 -23.10 22.91 9.74
N THR A 284 -22.40 21.93 10.33
CA THR A 284 -21.19 22.17 11.12
C THR A 284 -20.05 22.75 10.29
N ILE A 285 -19.42 23.79 10.84
CA ILE A 285 -18.18 24.41 10.39
C ILE A 285 -16.99 23.87 11.17
N ALA A 286 -17.08 23.78 12.50
CA ALA A 286 -15.97 23.30 13.32
C ALA A 286 -16.40 22.50 14.54
N VAL A 287 -15.66 21.43 14.84
CA VAL A 287 -15.81 20.61 16.06
C VAL A 287 -14.51 20.63 16.84
N HIS A 288 -14.57 21.11 18.08
CA HIS A 288 -13.42 21.29 18.97
C HIS A 288 -13.37 20.26 20.12
N LEU A 289 -12.26 20.21 20.86
CA LEU A 289 -11.98 19.22 21.91
C LEU A 289 -11.83 17.78 21.41
N LEU A 290 -11.30 17.60 20.20
CA LEU A 290 -10.96 16.30 19.62
C LEU A 290 -9.59 15.81 20.15
N LYS A 291 -9.47 15.71 21.48
CA LYS A 291 -8.20 15.41 22.16
C LYS A 291 -7.72 13.95 21.96
N ASN A 292 -8.60 13.03 21.57
CA ASN A 292 -8.27 11.61 21.38
C ASN A 292 -8.76 11.08 20.02
N GLN A 293 -8.19 9.95 19.60
CA GLN A 293 -8.47 9.35 18.29
C GLN A 293 -9.94 8.91 18.14
N GLU A 294 -10.58 8.48 19.22
CA GLU A 294 -11.99 8.06 19.19
C GLU A 294 -12.92 9.21 18.79
N LYS A 295 -12.75 10.40 19.39
CA LYS A 295 -13.53 11.59 19.03
C LYS A 295 -13.32 11.99 17.58
N TRP A 296 -12.09 11.90 17.08
CA TRP A 296 -11.78 12.12 15.65
C TRP A 296 -12.53 11.15 14.75
N ILE A 297 -12.46 9.84 15.05
CA ILE A 297 -13.14 8.82 14.25
C ILE A 297 -14.65 9.04 14.22
N ARG A 298 -15.28 9.32 15.38
CA ARG A 298 -16.73 9.60 15.44
C ARG A 298 -17.11 10.83 14.62
N THR A 299 -16.31 11.90 14.70
CA THR A 299 -16.53 13.14 13.95
C THR A 299 -16.41 12.90 12.44
N LEU A 300 -15.33 12.25 12.00
CA LEU A 300 -15.08 11.98 10.57
C LEU A 300 -16.11 11.00 9.97
N LYS A 301 -16.55 10.00 10.74
CA LYS A 301 -17.62 9.08 10.34
C LYS A 301 -18.94 9.79 10.09
N TYR A 302 -19.28 10.78 10.92
CA TYR A 302 -20.53 11.53 10.78
C TYR A 302 -20.54 12.39 9.51
N PHE A 303 -19.46 13.12 9.25
CA PHE A 303 -19.39 14.07 8.13
C PHE A 303 -19.02 13.45 6.77
N ASN A 304 -19.21 12.14 6.60
CA ASN A 304 -18.88 11.42 5.37
C ASN A 304 -17.42 11.59 4.90
N GLY A 305 -16.46 11.73 5.83
CA GLY A 305 -15.03 11.51 5.52
C GLY A 305 -14.73 10.06 5.09
N LEU A 306 -15.74 9.21 5.12
CA LEU A 306 -15.78 7.85 4.62
C LEU A 306 -17.15 7.63 3.93
N SER A 307 -17.44 8.34 2.85
CA SER A 307 -18.25 7.72 1.77
C SER A 307 -17.41 6.57 1.20
N ILE A 308 -17.30 5.51 1.99
CA ILE A 308 -16.87 4.22 1.51
C ILE A 308 -18.05 3.76 0.65
N ASP A 309 -18.00 4.13 -0.62
CA ASP A 309 -18.65 3.34 -1.63
C ASP A 309 -18.24 1.90 -1.36
N ARG A 310 -19.22 1.01 -1.18
CA ARG A 310 -18.94 -0.41 -0.93
C ARG A 310 -18.12 -1.06 -2.06
N GLU A 311 -18.05 -0.41 -3.21
CA GLU A 311 -17.11 -0.68 -4.31
C GLU A 311 -15.65 -0.38 -3.93
N ALA A 312 -15.37 0.72 -3.25
CA ALA A 312 -14.02 1.09 -2.77
C ALA A 312 -13.56 0.24 -1.57
N LEU A 313 -14.48 -0.36 -0.80
CA LEU A 313 -14.13 -1.32 0.26
C LEU A 313 -13.53 -2.61 -0.31
N PHE A 314 -13.86 -2.96 -1.55
CA PHE A 314 -13.20 -4.04 -2.28
C PHE A 314 -11.77 -3.66 -2.70
N ASP A 315 -11.49 -2.37 -2.91
CA ASP A 315 -10.14 -1.86 -3.18
C ASP A 315 -9.31 -1.60 -1.91
N PHE A 316 -9.94 -1.21 -0.80
CA PHE A 316 -9.23 -0.81 0.43
C PHE A 316 -8.81 -1.98 1.33
N LEU A 317 -9.49 -3.13 1.27
CA LEU A 317 -9.11 -4.32 2.04
C LEU A 317 -7.85 -5.03 1.50
N LEU A 318 -7.26 -4.53 0.40
CA LEU A 318 -6.07 -5.08 -0.23
C LEU A 318 -4.75 -4.36 0.14
N VAL A 319 -4.80 -3.25 0.87
CA VAL A 319 -3.62 -2.43 1.15
C VAL A 319 -3.52 -2.08 2.63
N ASP A 320 -3.07 -3.02 3.46
CA ASP A 320 -2.26 -2.71 4.66
C ASP A 320 -1.54 -3.97 5.19
N LEU A 321 -0.50 -4.37 4.46
CA LEU A 321 0.75 -4.90 4.99
C LEU A 321 1.90 -4.27 4.15
N PRO A 322 3.09 -4.03 4.71
CA PRO A 322 3.85 -2.78 4.52
C PRO A 322 4.35 -2.58 3.08
N PHE A 323 3.87 -1.51 2.44
CA PHE A 323 4.15 -1.19 1.03
C PHE A 323 4.75 0.21 0.82
N ALA A 324 5.65 0.66 1.70
CA ALA A 324 6.32 1.95 1.51
C ALA A 324 7.56 1.90 0.59
N VAL A 325 7.98 0.71 0.12
CA VAL A 325 9.14 0.56 -0.80
C VAL A 325 8.72 0.24 -2.24
N GLY A 326 7.47 -0.20 -2.47
CA GLY A 326 6.98 -0.59 -3.81
C GLY A 326 6.54 0.57 -4.71
N ALA A 327 6.00 1.65 -4.15
CA ALA A 327 5.32 2.70 -4.93
C ALA A 327 6.25 3.46 -5.90
N PHE A 328 7.54 3.58 -5.60
CA PHE A 328 8.49 4.29 -6.47
C PHE A 328 9.00 3.45 -7.65
N LEU A 329 8.90 2.12 -7.60
CA LEU A 329 9.35 1.22 -8.68
C LEU A 329 8.27 0.96 -9.74
N PHE A 330 7.00 1.28 -9.43
CA PHE A 330 5.84 0.90 -10.25
C PHE A 330 5.47 1.90 -11.36
N LEU A 331 5.96 3.14 -11.31
CA LEU A 331 5.62 4.20 -12.27
C LEU A 331 6.34 4.11 -13.64
N ARG A 332 7.13 3.06 -13.89
CA ARG A 332 7.92 2.91 -15.15
C ARG A 332 7.84 1.57 -15.86
N LEU A 333 6.91 0.68 -15.52
CA LEU A 333 6.73 -0.59 -16.23
C LEU A 333 5.67 -0.45 -17.34
N LYS A 334 6.03 -0.79 -18.58
CA LYS A 334 5.10 -0.86 -19.72
C LYS A 334 3.93 -1.79 -19.36
N MET A 335 2.75 -1.20 -19.24
CA MET A 335 1.51 -1.83 -18.78
C MET A 335 0.82 -2.57 -19.93
N GLY A 336 0.57 -3.87 -19.77
CA GLY A 336 -0.17 -4.67 -20.76
C GLY A 336 -0.35 -6.16 -20.48
N SER A 337 0.06 -6.68 -19.31
CA SER A 337 -0.01 -8.11 -19.02
C SER A 337 -0.33 -8.39 -17.55
N SER A 338 -1.36 -9.21 -17.28
CA SER A 338 -1.76 -9.60 -15.92
C SER A 338 -0.65 -10.33 -15.17
N PRO A 339 -0.45 -10.06 -13.87
CA PRO A 339 0.56 -10.75 -13.07
C PRO A 339 0.22 -12.24 -12.90
N PRO A 340 1.22 -13.11 -12.71
CA PRO A 340 0.96 -14.52 -12.42
C PRO A 340 0.25 -14.67 -11.06
N PRO A 341 -0.49 -15.78 -10.83
CA PRO A 341 -0.97 -16.14 -9.50
C PRO A 341 0.20 -16.29 -8.50
N PHE A 342 -0.05 -16.05 -7.22
CA PHE A 342 0.98 -16.14 -6.18
C PHE A 342 1.73 -17.49 -6.19
N LEU A 343 0.99 -18.60 -6.37
CA LEU A 343 1.54 -19.96 -6.46
C LEU A 343 2.51 -20.18 -7.63
N ASP A 344 2.46 -19.33 -8.65
CA ASP A 344 3.33 -19.42 -9.83
C ASP A 344 4.61 -18.54 -9.67
N ILE A 345 4.71 -17.73 -8.62
CA ILE A 345 5.94 -16.98 -8.30
C ILE A 345 7.07 -17.98 -7.97
N GLY A 346 8.21 -17.87 -8.66
CA GLY A 346 9.35 -18.78 -8.49
C GLY A 346 9.18 -20.17 -9.13
N LYS A 347 8.04 -20.45 -9.77
CA LYS A 347 7.73 -21.78 -10.33
C LYS A 347 8.74 -22.25 -11.38
N LYS A 348 9.27 -21.38 -12.23
CA LYS A 348 10.27 -21.74 -13.25
C LYS A 348 11.50 -22.44 -12.66
N ALA A 349 12.03 -21.92 -11.55
CA ALA A 349 13.17 -22.52 -10.86
C ALA A 349 12.77 -23.83 -10.15
N LYS A 350 11.60 -23.84 -9.51
CA LYS A 350 11.05 -25.02 -8.84
C LYS A 350 10.84 -26.18 -9.81
N ASP A 351 10.32 -25.89 -11.01
CA ASP A 351 10.10 -26.88 -12.07
C ASP A 351 11.43 -27.40 -12.62
N LEU A 352 12.43 -26.55 -12.83
CA LEU A 352 13.76 -27.00 -13.26
C LEU A 352 14.38 -27.98 -12.27
N LEU A 353 14.27 -27.68 -10.97
CA LEU A 353 14.91 -28.48 -9.92
C LEU A 353 14.14 -29.74 -9.55
N ASN A 354 12.80 -29.76 -9.65
CA ASN A 354 12.01 -30.85 -9.06
C ASN A 354 11.10 -31.59 -10.04
N LYS A 355 10.79 -31.02 -11.21
CA LYS A 355 9.89 -31.65 -12.17
C LYS A 355 10.60 -32.79 -12.90
N ASP A 356 9.88 -33.87 -13.16
CA ASP A 356 10.32 -35.08 -13.89
C ASP A 356 11.32 -36.00 -13.14
N TYR A 357 11.73 -35.64 -11.93
CA TYR A 357 12.51 -36.51 -11.05
C TYR A 357 11.62 -37.62 -10.46
N ILE A 358 11.46 -38.73 -11.18
CA ILE A 358 10.65 -39.89 -10.80
C ILE A 358 11.56 -41.07 -10.54
N PHE A 359 11.73 -41.45 -9.27
CA PHE A 359 12.65 -42.52 -8.83
C PHE A 359 11.97 -43.88 -8.66
N ASP A 360 10.77 -44.01 -9.21
CA ASP A 360 9.93 -45.20 -9.20
C ASP A 360 9.70 -45.67 -10.66
N HIS A 361 9.02 -46.79 -10.86
CA HIS A 361 8.62 -47.21 -12.21
C HIS A 361 7.23 -46.69 -12.54
N LYS A 362 7.15 -45.77 -13.51
CA LYS A 362 5.90 -45.15 -13.94
C LYS A 362 5.59 -45.46 -15.40
N PHE A 363 4.38 -45.86 -15.69
CA PHE A 363 3.85 -45.98 -17.04
C PHE A 363 2.67 -45.03 -17.19
N THR A 364 2.56 -44.33 -18.31
CA THR A 364 1.45 -43.45 -18.61
C THR A 364 1.06 -43.60 -20.07
N LEU A 365 -0.19 -43.98 -20.34
CA LEU A 365 -0.76 -44.09 -21.68
C LEU A 365 -1.82 -43.01 -21.85
N THR A 366 -1.63 -42.12 -22.82
CA THR A 366 -2.53 -41.01 -23.12
C THR A 366 -3.21 -41.24 -24.47
N MET A 367 -4.50 -41.55 -24.46
CA MET A 367 -5.32 -41.75 -25.66
C MET A 367 -6.23 -40.55 -25.88
N LEU A 368 -6.36 -40.10 -27.12
CA LEU A 368 -7.31 -39.05 -27.51
C LEU A 368 -8.49 -39.71 -28.21
N SER A 369 -9.71 -39.40 -27.74
CA SER A 369 -10.95 -39.79 -28.41
C SER A 369 -11.23 -38.88 -29.60
N ASP A 370 -11.97 -39.38 -30.59
CA ASP A 370 -12.48 -38.61 -31.75
C ASP A 370 -13.31 -37.40 -31.31
N THR A 371 -13.92 -37.48 -30.12
CA THR A 371 -14.68 -36.39 -29.48
C THR A 371 -13.81 -35.33 -28.78
N GLY A 372 -12.49 -35.46 -28.81
CA GLY A 372 -11.53 -34.53 -28.19
C GLY A 372 -11.27 -34.75 -26.70
N THR A 373 -11.89 -35.76 -26.08
CA THR A 373 -11.63 -36.17 -24.68
C THR A 373 -10.29 -36.90 -24.58
N GLU A 374 -9.46 -36.51 -23.61
CA GLU A 374 -8.18 -37.16 -23.33
C GLU A 374 -8.33 -38.18 -22.19
N PHE A 375 -7.99 -39.44 -22.47
CA PHE A 375 -7.96 -40.54 -21.50
C PHE A 375 -6.51 -40.83 -21.14
N VAL A 376 -6.19 -40.85 -19.85
CA VAL A 376 -4.84 -41.11 -19.35
C VAL A 376 -4.89 -42.25 -18.36
N ALA A 377 -4.29 -43.38 -18.70
CA ALA A 377 -4.08 -44.50 -17.80
C ALA A 377 -2.65 -44.42 -17.24
N THR A 378 -2.52 -44.38 -15.91
CA THR A 378 -1.24 -44.33 -15.21
C THR A 378 -1.06 -45.59 -14.36
N GLY A 379 0.10 -46.22 -14.47
CA GLY A 379 0.56 -47.24 -13.52
C GLY A 379 1.83 -46.75 -12.82
N LEU A 380 1.89 -46.88 -11.51
CA LEU A 380 3.06 -46.54 -10.70
C LEU A 380 3.40 -47.72 -9.79
N LYS A 381 4.55 -48.34 -10.01
CA LYS A 381 5.12 -49.28 -9.05
C LYS A 381 6.06 -48.53 -8.14
N LYS A 382 5.71 -48.47 -6.86
CA LYS A 382 6.51 -47.90 -5.79
C LYS A 382 6.80 -48.99 -4.77
N ASP A 383 8.06 -49.31 -4.60
CA ASP A 383 8.50 -50.48 -3.83
C ASP A 383 7.79 -51.76 -4.31
N ASP A 384 7.12 -52.47 -3.40
CA ASP A 384 6.32 -53.67 -3.71
C ASP A 384 4.85 -53.38 -4.05
N PHE A 385 4.44 -52.10 -3.98
CA PHE A 385 3.05 -51.70 -4.22
C PHE A 385 2.85 -51.21 -5.65
N PHE A 386 1.72 -51.60 -6.24
CA PHE A 386 1.28 -51.11 -7.54
C PHE A 386 0.06 -50.21 -7.38
N PHE A 387 0.17 -48.99 -7.87
CA PHE A 387 -0.90 -48.01 -7.89
C PHE A 387 -1.32 -47.76 -9.33
N GLY A 388 -2.62 -47.87 -9.60
CA GLY A 388 -3.19 -47.57 -10.90
C GLY A 388 -4.14 -46.40 -10.80
N ASP A 389 -4.15 -45.54 -11.81
CA ASP A 389 -5.22 -44.56 -11.97
C ASP A 389 -5.62 -44.38 -13.43
N ILE A 390 -6.90 -44.12 -13.66
CA ILE A 390 -7.46 -43.74 -14.94
C ILE A 390 -8.01 -42.34 -14.77
N SER A 391 -7.54 -41.40 -15.58
CA SER A 391 -8.04 -40.03 -15.62
C SER A 391 -8.62 -39.70 -16.98
N THR A 392 -9.64 -38.88 -16.99
CA THR A 392 -10.35 -38.43 -18.19
C THR A 392 -10.50 -36.92 -18.12
N LEU A 393 -10.10 -36.25 -19.20
CA LEU A 393 -10.14 -34.80 -19.31
C LEU A 393 -11.02 -34.42 -20.49
N TYR A 394 -12.25 -34.02 -20.18
CA TYR A 394 -13.20 -33.48 -21.14
C TYR A 394 -13.07 -31.96 -21.20
N LYS A 395 -12.86 -31.41 -22.41
CA LYS A 395 -12.76 -29.96 -22.66
C LYS A 395 -13.95 -29.51 -23.49
N GLY A 396 -14.99 -29.00 -22.84
CA GLY A 396 -16.07 -28.26 -23.49
C GLY A 396 -15.70 -26.81 -23.77
N GLN A 397 -16.64 -26.03 -24.32
CA GLN A 397 -16.43 -24.62 -24.66
C GLN A 397 -16.08 -23.76 -23.44
N ASN A 398 -16.91 -23.80 -22.38
CA ASN A 398 -16.70 -23.06 -21.13
C ASN A 398 -16.45 -23.95 -19.90
N THR A 399 -16.49 -25.27 -20.05
CA THR A 399 -16.35 -26.20 -18.92
C THR A 399 -15.28 -27.24 -19.23
N ILE A 400 -14.40 -27.48 -18.28
CA ILE A 400 -13.45 -28.59 -18.30
C ILE A 400 -13.81 -29.53 -17.15
N VAL A 401 -14.00 -30.81 -17.45
CA VAL A 401 -14.26 -31.84 -16.44
C VAL A 401 -13.07 -32.79 -16.44
N ASP A 402 -12.38 -32.84 -15.31
CA ASP A 402 -11.29 -33.78 -15.03
C ASP A 402 -11.82 -34.79 -14.00
N MET A 403 -11.81 -36.06 -14.37
CA MET A 403 -12.24 -37.15 -13.50
C MET A 403 -11.13 -38.18 -13.42
N LYS A 404 -10.70 -38.50 -12.20
CA LYS A 404 -9.65 -39.46 -11.90
C LYS A 404 -10.18 -40.56 -10.99
N ILE A 405 -10.02 -41.80 -11.40
CA ILE A 405 -10.39 -43.01 -10.66
C ILE A 405 -9.08 -43.72 -10.29
N ASP A 406 -8.84 -43.95 -9.01
CA ASP A 406 -7.66 -44.69 -8.54
C ASP A 406 -8.00 -46.13 -8.13
N SER A 407 -6.95 -46.96 -8.00
CA SER A 407 -7.04 -48.38 -7.62
C SER A 407 -7.55 -48.62 -6.19
N HIS A 408 -7.72 -47.56 -5.38
CA HIS A 408 -8.29 -47.63 -4.04
C HIS A 408 -9.79 -47.32 -4.04
N SER A 409 -10.46 -47.49 -5.18
CA SER A 409 -11.90 -47.24 -5.36
C SER A 409 -12.31 -45.82 -5.02
N SER A 410 -11.42 -44.84 -5.24
CA SER A 410 -11.73 -43.45 -4.98
C SER A 410 -11.76 -42.62 -6.26
N VAL A 411 -12.79 -41.79 -6.36
CA VAL A 411 -13.11 -41.01 -7.56
C VAL A 411 -12.93 -39.54 -7.24
N SER A 412 -11.89 -38.93 -7.82
CA SER A 412 -11.61 -37.50 -7.71
C SER A 412 -12.16 -36.79 -8.94
N THR A 413 -13.10 -35.86 -8.75
CA THR A 413 -13.70 -35.07 -9.83
C THR A 413 -13.35 -33.61 -9.64
N LYS A 414 -12.95 -32.94 -10.73
CA LYS A 414 -12.61 -31.52 -10.77
C LYS A 414 -13.29 -30.87 -11.97
N VAL A 415 -14.26 -30.00 -11.71
CA VAL A 415 -15.01 -29.25 -12.71
C VAL A 415 -14.52 -27.82 -12.73
N THR A 416 -13.92 -27.39 -13.84
CA THR A 416 -13.48 -26.00 -14.06
C THR A 416 -14.48 -25.31 -14.98
N VAL A 417 -15.11 -24.26 -14.50
CA VAL A 417 -15.97 -23.37 -15.28
C VAL A 417 -15.17 -22.11 -15.62
N LYS A 418 -14.90 -21.90 -16.90
CA LYS A 418 -14.29 -20.67 -17.44
C LYS A 418 -15.37 -19.62 -17.67
N ASN A 419 -14.99 -18.35 -17.57
CA ASN A 419 -15.85 -17.21 -17.88
C ASN A 419 -17.14 -17.19 -17.05
N LEU A 420 -17.06 -17.53 -15.76
CA LEU A 420 -18.21 -17.34 -14.84
C LEU A 420 -18.62 -15.86 -14.79
N MET A 421 -17.62 -14.98 -14.87
CA MET A 421 -17.70 -13.53 -15.04
C MET A 421 -16.54 -13.11 -15.97
N PRO A 422 -16.51 -11.87 -16.51
CA PRO A 422 -15.35 -11.38 -17.27
C PRO A 422 -14.05 -11.61 -16.49
N SER A 423 -13.15 -12.41 -17.05
CA SER A 423 -11.84 -12.76 -16.47
C SER A 423 -11.86 -13.56 -15.15
N ALA A 424 -12.99 -14.20 -14.81
CA ALA A 424 -13.09 -15.11 -13.68
C ALA A 424 -13.21 -16.59 -14.12
N LYS A 425 -12.57 -17.49 -13.38
CA LYS A 425 -12.74 -18.94 -13.48
C LYS A 425 -13.04 -19.54 -12.12
N ALA A 426 -13.92 -20.52 -12.07
CA ALA A 426 -14.24 -21.28 -10.87
C ALA A 426 -13.86 -22.76 -11.07
N VAL A 427 -13.44 -23.41 -10.00
CA VAL A 427 -13.05 -24.81 -9.98
C VAL A 427 -13.69 -25.46 -8.76
N ILE A 428 -14.52 -26.46 -9.00
CA ILE A 428 -15.11 -27.28 -7.94
C ILE A 428 -14.40 -28.62 -7.98
N SER A 429 -13.86 -29.08 -6.86
CA SER A 429 -13.25 -30.40 -6.74
C SER A 429 -13.76 -31.17 -5.55
N PHE A 430 -13.96 -32.47 -5.70
CA PHE A 430 -14.39 -33.37 -4.63
C PHE A 430 -13.91 -34.79 -4.92
N LYS A 431 -13.79 -35.61 -3.87
CA LYS A 431 -13.33 -36.99 -3.90
C LYS A 431 -14.35 -37.89 -3.20
N ILE A 432 -14.82 -38.92 -3.88
CA ILE A 432 -15.77 -39.92 -3.34
C ILE A 432 -14.97 -41.18 -2.97
N PRO A 433 -15.23 -41.82 -1.80
CA PRO A 433 -16.31 -41.57 -0.84
C PRO A 433 -16.01 -40.53 0.26
N ASP A 434 -14.93 -39.76 0.17
CA ASP A 434 -14.60 -38.75 1.18
C ASP A 434 -15.55 -37.54 1.16
N HIS A 435 -16.58 -37.59 2.00
CA HIS A 435 -17.57 -36.52 2.13
C HIS A 435 -17.00 -35.17 2.60
N LYS A 436 -15.75 -35.09 3.08
CA LYS A 436 -15.09 -33.84 3.54
C LYS A 436 -14.10 -33.25 2.53
N SER A 437 -13.92 -33.91 1.39
CA SER A 437 -12.94 -33.53 0.36
C SER A 437 -13.36 -32.39 -0.56
N GLY A 438 -14.61 -31.94 -0.47
CA GLY A 438 -15.14 -30.88 -1.32
C GLY A 438 -14.33 -29.59 -1.18
N LYS A 439 -14.09 -28.91 -2.30
CA LYS A 439 -13.34 -27.67 -2.37
C LYS A 439 -13.83 -26.81 -3.54
N LEU A 440 -13.92 -25.50 -3.33
CA LEU A 440 -14.24 -24.51 -4.35
C LEU A 440 -13.08 -23.51 -4.45
N ASP A 441 -12.41 -23.46 -5.60
CA ASP A 441 -11.43 -22.42 -5.95
C ASP A 441 -12.05 -21.41 -6.94
N VAL A 442 -11.88 -20.13 -6.69
CA VAL A 442 -12.27 -19.03 -7.58
C VAL A 442 -11.02 -18.22 -7.89
N GLN A 443 -10.73 -18.01 -9.17
CA GLN A 443 -9.66 -17.14 -9.62
C GLN A 443 -10.22 -16.02 -10.47
N TYR A 444 -9.82 -14.80 -10.16
CA TYR A 444 -10.12 -13.59 -10.90
C TYR A 444 -8.82 -12.96 -11.40
N VAL A 445 -8.76 -12.67 -12.70
CA VAL A 445 -7.58 -12.11 -13.36
C VAL A 445 -7.91 -10.73 -13.90
N HIS A 446 -7.30 -9.72 -13.31
CA HIS A 446 -7.32 -8.34 -13.79
C HIS A 446 -5.99 -8.01 -14.50
N PRO A 447 -5.93 -7.06 -15.45
CA PRO A 447 -4.67 -6.64 -16.09
C PRO A 447 -3.53 -6.25 -15.14
N HIS A 448 -3.86 -5.90 -13.89
CA HIS A 448 -2.89 -5.46 -12.87
C HIS A 448 -2.87 -6.31 -11.60
N ALA A 449 -3.83 -7.22 -11.44
CA ALA A 449 -3.98 -7.99 -10.22
C ALA A 449 -4.54 -9.39 -10.52
N THR A 450 -4.08 -10.39 -9.79
CA THR A 450 -4.63 -11.75 -9.84
C THR A 450 -5.04 -12.13 -8.44
N LEU A 451 -6.31 -12.48 -8.25
CA LEU A 451 -6.90 -12.88 -6.99
C LEU A 451 -7.30 -14.35 -7.09
N ASN A 452 -6.91 -15.15 -6.10
CA ASN A 452 -7.37 -16.52 -5.96
C ASN A 452 -7.96 -16.71 -4.55
N SER A 453 -9.19 -17.22 -4.49
CA SER A 453 -9.86 -17.61 -3.26
C SER A 453 -10.17 -19.11 -3.31
N SER A 454 -10.04 -19.79 -2.18
CA SER A 454 -10.20 -21.24 -2.08
C SER A 454 -10.88 -21.57 -0.76
N ILE A 455 -11.98 -22.32 -0.80
CA ILE A 455 -12.75 -22.72 0.39
C ILE A 455 -12.98 -24.23 0.40
N GLY A 456 -12.68 -24.86 1.52
CA GLY A 456 -13.10 -26.25 1.78
C GLY A 456 -14.62 -26.34 1.97
N LEU A 457 -15.29 -27.24 1.26
CA LEU A 457 -16.73 -27.52 1.39
C LEU A 457 -16.97 -28.63 2.41
N ASN A 458 -16.51 -28.42 3.64
CA ASN A 458 -16.67 -29.37 4.74
C ASN A 458 -17.04 -28.60 6.04
N PRO A 459 -17.40 -29.29 7.14
CA PRO A 459 -17.87 -28.63 8.36
C PRO A 459 -16.85 -27.70 9.03
N THR A 460 -15.56 -27.85 8.70
CA THR A 460 -14.45 -27.07 9.25
C THR A 460 -13.66 -26.46 8.08
N PRO A 461 -14.26 -25.50 7.35
CA PRO A 461 -13.69 -25.00 6.11
C PRO A 461 -12.33 -24.32 6.34
N LEU A 462 -11.35 -24.73 5.54
CA LEU A 462 -10.10 -23.99 5.39
C LEU A 462 -10.31 -22.94 4.29
N LEU A 463 -10.04 -21.69 4.62
CA LEU A 463 -10.12 -20.54 3.71
C LEU A 463 -8.71 -20.15 3.29
N ASP A 464 -8.41 -20.22 2.01
CA ASP A 464 -7.15 -19.75 1.41
C ASP A 464 -7.44 -18.57 0.50
N LEU A 465 -6.81 -17.43 0.76
CA LEU A 465 -6.88 -16.24 -0.08
C LEU A 465 -5.47 -15.88 -0.54
N SER A 466 -5.28 -15.61 -1.82
CA SER A 466 -4.03 -15.06 -2.33
C SER A 466 -4.28 -13.96 -3.35
N ALA A 467 -3.40 -12.98 -3.33
CA ALA A 467 -3.44 -11.83 -4.22
C ALA A 467 -2.05 -11.58 -4.79
N THR A 468 -1.98 -11.16 -6.04
CA THR A 468 -0.72 -10.75 -6.68
C THR A 468 -0.98 -9.52 -7.53
N ILE A 469 -0.18 -8.48 -7.34
CA ILE A 469 -0.30 -7.18 -8.02
C ILE A 469 1.00 -6.96 -8.80
N GLY A 470 0.88 -6.43 -10.02
CA GLY A 470 2.04 -6.19 -10.86
C GLY A 470 1.82 -6.45 -12.34
N SER A 471 2.91 -6.81 -13.01
CA SER A 471 2.95 -7.23 -14.40
C SER A 471 3.49 -8.67 -14.47
N GLN A 472 3.59 -9.23 -15.69
CA GLN A 472 4.32 -10.50 -15.89
C GLN A 472 5.82 -10.38 -15.58
N THR A 473 6.37 -9.16 -15.59
CA THR A 473 7.80 -8.94 -15.37
C THR A 473 8.15 -8.75 -13.92
N LEU A 474 7.42 -7.92 -13.19
CA LEU A 474 7.61 -7.68 -11.77
C LEU A 474 6.25 -7.81 -11.09
N CYS A 475 6.17 -8.68 -10.09
CA CYS A 475 4.96 -8.92 -9.34
C CYS A 475 5.28 -9.04 -7.84
N LEU A 476 4.34 -8.56 -7.02
CA LEU A 476 4.34 -8.78 -5.59
C LEU A 476 3.02 -9.42 -5.20
N GLY A 477 3.06 -10.44 -4.36
CA GLY A 477 1.85 -11.07 -3.88
C GLY A 477 1.97 -11.59 -2.46
N GLY A 478 0.85 -12.01 -1.93
CA GLY A 478 0.76 -12.70 -0.66
C GLY A 478 -0.37 -13.73 -0.66
N GLU A 479 -0.27 -14.67 0.26
CA GLU A 479 -1.30 -15.65 0.54
C GLU A 479 -1.54 -15.74 2.05
N VAL A 480 -2.80 -15.97 2.41
CA VAL A 480 -3.26 -16.11 3.78
C VAL A 480 -4.21 -17.30 3.85
N SER A 481 -4.01 -18.16 4.84
CA SER A 481 -4.86 -19.31 5.13
C SER A 481 -5.46 -19.18 6.52
N PHE A 482 -6.78 -19.29 6.62
CA PHE A 482 -7.54 -19.25 7.87
C PHE A 482 -8.26 -20.58 8.09
N ASP A 483 -8.10 -21.14 9.30
CA ASP A 483 -8.80 -22.33 9.74
C ASP A 483 -9.96 -21.96 10.65
N THR A 484 -11.19 -22.24 10.23
CA THR A 484 -12.39 -21.92 11.02
C THR A 484 -12.53 -22.77 12.27
N ALA A 485 -11.96 -23.98 12.31
CA ALA A 485 -12.06 -24.85 13.49
C ALA A 485 -11.23 -24.31 14.65
N SER A 486 -9.98 -23.92 14.36
CA SER A 486 -9.09 -23.32 15.36
C SER A 486 -9.27 -21.82 15.51
N SER A 487 -9.98 -21.15 14.59
CA SER A 487 -10.05 -19.68 14.51
C SER A 487 -8.67 -19.02 14.43
N THR A 488 -7.71 -19.68 13.75
CA THR A 488 -6.33 -19.17 13.63
C THR A 488 -5.88 -19.06 12.18
N LEU A 489 -4.95 -18.12 11.93
CA LEU A 489 -4.22 -18.05 10.67
C LEU A 489 -3.17 -19.17 10.64
N THR A 490 -3.34 -20.12 9.74
CA THR A 490 -2.45 -21.27 9.59
C THR A 490 -1.26 -20.94 8.69
N LYS A 491 -1.43 -20.04 7.72
CA LYS A 491 -0.36 -19.58 6.81
C LYS A 491 -0.53 -18.09 6.51
N TYR A 492 0.58 -17.38 6.46
CA TYR A 492 0.68 -16.07 5.82
C TYR A 492 2.05 -15.98 5.16
N ASN A 493 2.06 -15.89 3.83
CA ASN A 493 3.28 -15.83 3.05
C ASN A 493 3.23 -14.58 2.16
N ALA A 494 4.39 -14.01 1.86
CA ALA A 494 4.53 -12.84 1.02
C ALA A 494 5.72 -13.04 0.10
N GLY A 495 5.66 -12.55 -1.13
CA GLY A 495 6.72 -12.79 -2.09
C GLY A 495 6.75 -11.77 -3.21
N ILE A 496 7.96 -11.59 -3.74
CA ILE A 496 8.25 -10.77 -4.90
C ILE A 496 8.87 -11.65 -5.99
N GLY A 497 8.42 -11.46 -7.22
CA GLY A 497 8.90 -12.18 -8.39
C GLY A 497 9.33 -11.21 -9.49
N LEU A 498 10.47 -11.51 -10.10
CA LEU A 498 10.99 -10.86 -11.30
C LEU A 498 11.11 -11.93 -12.40
N SER A 499 10.37 -11.81 -13.49
CA SER A 499 10.46 -12.72 -14.64
C SER A 499 10.76 -11.95 -15.92
N LYS A 500 11.95 -12.17 -16.47
CA LYS A 500 12.32 -11.73 -17.81
C LYS A 500 12.39 -12.95 -18.74
N PRO A 501 12.50 -12.76 -20.07
CA PRO A 501 12.68 -13.88 -21.00
C PRO A 501 13.91 -14.75 -20.65
N ASP A 502 15.02 -14.11 -20.27
CA ASP A 502 16.30 -14.79 -20.07
C ASP A 502 16.48 -15.34 -18.64
N PHE A 503 15.80 -14.75 -17.64
CA PHE A 503 15.93 -15.21 -16.26
C PHE A 503 14.66 -14.96 -15.44
N SER A 504 14.49 -15.71 -14.37
CA SER A 504 13.45 -15.47 -13.37
C SER A 504 14.04 -15.58 -11.97
N ALA A 505 13.77 -14.59 -11.13
CA ALA A 505 14.12 -14.57 -9.72
C ALA A 505 12.85 -14.45 -8.88
N ALA A 506 12.81 -15.07 -7.71
CA ALA A 506 11.76 -14.81 -6.74
C ALA A 506 12.30 -14.94 -5.31
N LEU A 507 11.74 -14.11 -4.43
CA LEU A 507 11.99 -14.13 -3.00
C LEU A 507 10.65 -14.24 -2.28
N ILE A 508 10.47 -15.29 -1.48
CA ILE A 508 9.22 -15.61 -0.80
C ILE A 508 9.50 -15.83 0.67
N LEU A 509 8.82 -15.06 1.52
CA LEU A 509 8.75 -15.27 2.95
C LEU A 509 7.59 -16.23 3.25
N GLU A 510 7.90 -17.37 3.83
CA GLU A 510 7.00 -18.50 4.06
C GLU A 510 6.87 -18.82 5.56
N ASN A 511 5.89 -19.67 5.89
CA ASN A 511 5.69 -20.24 7.22
C ASN A 511 5.58 -19.17 8.30
N LYS A 512 4.68 -18.20 8.13
CA LYS A 512 4.46 -17.15 9.12
C LYS A 512 5.73 -16.32 9.41
N GLY A 513 6.56 -16.10 8.38
CA GLY A 513 7.81 -15.37 8.53
C GLY A 513 8.99 -16.18 9.07
N GLU A 514 8.83 -17.49 9.30
CA GLU A 514 9.90 -18.34 9.85
C GLU A 514 10.86 -18.86 8.79
N SER A 515 10.53 -18.75 7.49
CA SER A 515 11.37 -19.25 6.40
C SER A 515 11.48 -18.25 5.25
N LEU A 516 12.67 -18.05 4.71
CA LEU A 516 12.91 -17.25 3.50
C LEU A 516 13.36 -18.17 2.37
N ARG A 517 12.62 -18.18 1.27
CA ARG A 517 12.93 -18.93 0.04
C ARG A 517 13.35 -17.96 -1.06
N ALA A 518 14.58 -18.10 -1.54
CA ALA A 518 15.08 -17.43 -2.73
C ALA A 518 15.21 -18.44 -3.87
N THR A 519 14.69 -18.12 -5.05
CA THR A 519 14.82 -18.94 -6.26
C THR A 519 15.34 -18.11 -7.42
N TYR A 520 16.16 -18.71 -8.25
CA TYR A 520 16.72 -18.09 -9.43
C TYR A 520 16.83 -19.12 -10.55
N VAL A 521 16.49 -18.74 -11.77
CA VAL A 521 16.68 -19.54 -12.98
C VAL A 521 17.13 -18.64 -14.11
N HIS A 522 18.08 -19.10 -14.91
CA HIS A 522 18.66 -18.35 -16.01
C HIS A 522 18.80 -19.26 -17.23
N ALA A 523 18.19 -18.88 -18.34
CA ALA A 523 18.36 -19.51 -19.64
C ALA A 523 19.59 -18.91 -20.32
N MET A 524 20.74 -19.60 -20.21
CA MET A 524 22.01 -19.12 -20.76
C MET A 524 21.99 -19.11 -22.29
N ASN A 525 21.30 -20.09 -22.88
CA ASN A 525 21.09 -20.21 -24.31
C ASN A 525 19.78 -21.01 -24.54
N PRO A 526 19.27 -21.12 -25.78
CA PRO A 526 18.02 -21.83 -26.06
C PRO A 526 18.02 -23.32 -25.67
N THR A 527 19.20 -23.90 -25.44
CA THR A 527 19.36 -25.32 -25.08
C THR A 527 19.64 -25.54 -23.59
N THR A 528 20.09 -24.52 -22.85
CA THR A 528 20.68 -24.68 -21.51
C THR A 528 20.11 -23.65 -20.55
N SER A 529 19.55 -24.17 -19.45
CA SER A 529 19.08 -23.37 -18.32
C SER A 529 19.72 -23.86 -17.03
N VAL A 530 20.06 -22.94 -16.14
CA VAL A 530 20.54 -23.24 -14.79
C VAL A 530 19.59 -22.67 -13.77
N GLY A 531 19.45 -23.32 -12.62
CA GLY A 531 18.60 -22.85 -11.54
C GLY A 531 19.18 -23.13 -10.16
N ALA A 532 18.80 -22.30 -9.20
CA ALA A 532 19.16 -22.43 -7.81
C ALA A 532 17.97 -22.08 -6.89
N GLU A 533 17.93 -22.73 -5.74
CA GLU A 533 16.99 -22.50 -4.66
C GLU A 533 17.76 -22.46 -3.33
N LEU A 534 17.48 -21.45 -2.53
CA LEU A 534 17.96 -21.29 -1.16
C LEU A 534 16.75 -21.15 -0.25
N ILE A 535 16.68 -21.98 0.79
CA ILE A 535 15.67 -21.90 1.85
C ILE A 535 16.41 -21.70 3.17
N ARG A 536 16.22 -20.54 3.80
CA ARG A 536 16.72 -20.27 5.15
C ARG A 536 15.57 -20.35 6.14
N ARG A 537 15.69 -21.21 7.15
CA ARG A 537 14.76 -21.27 8.29
C ARG A 537 15.35 -20.50 9.46
N PHE A 538 14.63 -19.49 9.96
CA PHE A 538 15.11 -18.64 11.04
C PHE A 538 15.01 -19.30 12.42
N ALA A 539 14.06 -20.22 12.63
CA ALA A 539 13.86 -20.89 13.91
C ALA A 539 15.03 -21.82 14.29
N ASP A 540 15.51 -22.61 13.33
CA ASP A 540 16.54 -23.64 13.57
C ASP A 540 17.93 -23.25 13.03
N ASP A 541 18.08 -22.01 12.54
CA ASP A 541 19.25 -21.50 11.79
C ASP A 541 19.77 -22.45 10.69
N ASN A 542 18.85 -23.20 10.08
CA ASN A 542 19.16 -24.22 9.10
C ASN A 542 18.96 -23.67 7.68
N ASN A 543 19.93 -23.95 6.81
CA ASN A 543 19.91 -23.53 5.41
C ASN A 543 19.87 -24.76 4.49
N SER A 544 18.94 -24.76 3.55
CA SER A 544 18.90 -25.73 2.45
C SER A 544 19.21 -25.03 1.14
N TYR A 545 20.17 -25.59 0.39
CA TYR A 545 20.57 -25.09 -0.92
C TYR A 545 20.39 -26.21 -1.94
N SER A 546 19.77 -25.89 -3.07
CA SER A 546 19.66 -26.77 -4.23
C SER A 546 20.07 -26.01 -5.48
N PHE A 547 20.87 -26.62 -6.35
CA PHE A 547 21.22 -26.06 -7.64
C PHE A 547 21.11 -27.13 -8.71
N GLY A 548 20.87 -26.73 -9.95
CA GLY A 548 20.64 -27.68 -11.02
C GLY A 548 20.73 -27.04 -12.39
N SER A 549 20.69 -27.90 -13.40
CA SER A 549 20.74 -27.49 -14.79
C SER A 549 19.79 -28.35 -15.63
N SER A 550 19.34 -27.80 -16.74
CA SER A 550 18.59 -28.48 -17.78
C SER A 550 19.27 -28.17 -19.12
N HIS A 551 19.65 -29.21 -19.84
CA HIS A 551 20.38 -29.11 -21.10
C HIS A 551 19.73 -30.01 -22.15
N SER A 552 19.28 -29.41 -23.25
CA SER A 552 18.81 -30.12 -24.44
C SER A 552 20.02 -30.52 -25.27
N VAL A 553 20.35 -31.81 -25.27
CA VAL A 553 21.49 -32.39 -26.00
C VAL A 553 21.20 -32.39 -27.51
N ASP A 554 19.96 -32.69 -27.86
CA ASP A 554 19.41 -32.64 -29.21
C ASP A 554 17.90 -32.27 -29.13
N PRO A 555 17.20 -32.03 -30.25
CA PRO A 555 15.79 -31.64 -30.22
C PRO A 555 14.84 -32.63 -29.53
N LEU A 556 15.25 -33.88 -29.31
CA LEU A 556 14.46 -34.96 -28.72
C LEU A 556 14.96 -35.36 -27.33
N THR A 557 16.17 -34.99 -26.93
CA THR A 557 16.83 -35.45 -25.69
C THR A 557 17.15 -34.28 -24.76
N THR A 558 16.62 -34.32 -23.54
CA THR A 558 16.92 -33.34 -22.47
C THR A 558 17.51 -34.05 -21.26
N VAL A 559 18.57 -33.46 -20.71
CA VAL A 559 19.24 -33.91 -19.49
C VAL A 559 19.04 -32.87 -18.40
N LYS A 560 18.64 -33.30 -17.21
CA LYS A 560 18.56 -32.43 -16.02
C LYS A 560 19.45 -32.96 -14.92
N THR A 561 20.06 -32.06 -14.17
CA THR A 561 20.86 -32.38 -12.98
C THR A 561 20.41 -31.51 -11.81
N ARG A 562 20.43 -32.08 -10.61
CA ARG A 562 20.16 -31.38 -9.35
C ARG A 562 21.15 -31.83 -8.31
N PHE A 563 21.64 -30.89 -7.52
CA PHE A 563 22.47 -31.14 -6.37
C PHE A 563 21.89 -30.38 -5.18
N SER A 564 21.90 -30.99 -4.01
CA SER A 564 21.49 -30.34 -2.76
C SER A 564 22.57 -30.46 -1.70
N ASN A 565 22.60 -29.49 -0.77
CA ASN A 565 23.49 -29.53 0.40
C ASN A 565 23.17 -30.66 1.39
N SER A 566 22.05 -31.37 1.21
CA SER A 566 21.77 -32.60 1.95
C SER A 566 22.64 -33.78 1.51
N GLY A 567 23.43 -33.64 0.43
CA GLY A 567 24.26 -34.72 -0.14
C GLY A 567 23.58 -35.47 -1.28
N LYS A 568 22.44 -35.00 -1.78
CA LYS A 568 21.69 -35.67 -2.85
C LYS A 568 22.07 -35.09 -4.20
N ALA A 569 22.49 -35.96 -5.11
CA ALA A 569 22.77 -35.66 -6.50
C ALA A 569 21.79 -36.45 -7.39
N GLY A 570 20.92 -35.73 -8.10
CA GLY A 570 19.93 -36.29 -9.00
C GLY A 570 20.24 -35.99 -10.46
N MET A 571 19.94 -36.93 -11.34
CA MET A 571 20.05 -36.80 -12.78
C MET A 571 18.78 -37.35 -13.45
N VAL A 572 18.32 -36.68 -14.51
CA VAL A 572 17.21 -37.12 -15.36
C VAL A 572 17.67 -37.08 -16.80
N VAL A 573 17.42 -38.14 -17.55
CA VAL A 573 17.56 -38.18 -19.01
C VAL A 573 16.19 -38.47 -19.59
N GLN A 574 15.66 -37.51 -20.35
CA GLN A 574 14.36 -37.63 -20.99
C GLN A 574 14.56 -37.59 -22.50
N ARG A 575 14.03 -38.59 -23.20
CA ARG A 575 14.13 -38.72 -24.66
C ARG A 575 12.78 -38.96 -25.29
N GLU A 576 12.45 -38.16 -26.29
CA GLU A 576 11.36 -38.40 -27.22
C GLU A 576 11.78 -39.48 -28.22
N TRP A 577 11.28 -40.69 -28.01
CA TRP A 577 11.63 -41.86 -28.83
C TRP A 577 10.64 -42.08 -29.99
N ARG A 578 9.43 -41.52 -29.86
CA ARG A 578 8.39 -41.40 -30.88
C ARG A 578 7.68 -40.06 -30.69
N PRO A 579 7.03 -39.50 -31.73
CA PRO A 579 6.30 -38.24 -31.59
C PRO A 579 5.39 -38.24 -30.36
N LYS A 580 5.54 -37.23 -29.50
CA LYS A 580 4.77 -37.04 -28.25
C LYS A 580 4.91 -38.14 -27.20
N SER A 581 5.82 -39.09 -27.38
CA SER A 581 6.07 -40.21 -26.46
C SER A 581 7.47 -40.14 -25.88
N LEU A 582 7.57 -40.19 -24.55
CA LEU A 582 8.79 -39.89 -23.80
C LEU A 582 9.24 -41.10 -22.98
N VAL A 583 10.53 -41.38 -23.02
CA VAL A 583 11.23 -42.25 -22.06
C VAL A 583 12.03 -41.36 -21.13
N THR A 584 11.79 -41.47 -19.82
CA THR A 584 12.51 -40.72 -18.79
C THR A 584 13.21 -41.71 -17.87
N VAL A 585 14.54 -41.61 -17.79
CA VAL A 585 15.36 -42.33 -16.81
C VAL A 585 15.79 -41.32 -15.76
N SER A 586 15.61 -41.64 -14.48
CA SER A 586 16.13 -40.81 -13.39
C SER A 586 16.97 -41.62 -12.40
N ALA A 587 17.96 -40.95 -11.82
CA ALA A 587 18.83 -41.50 -10.81
C ALA A 587 19.05 -40.48 -9.69
N GLU A 588 19.09 -40.91 -8.43
CA GLU A 588 19.52 -40.09 -7.30
C GLU A 588 20.52 -40.85 -6.43
N TYR A 589 21.66 -40.22 -6.21
CA TYR A 589 22.72 -40.68 -5.33
C TYR A 589 22.73 -39.84 -4.05
N ASP A 590 22.77 -40.48 -2.90
CA ASP A 590 22.90 -39.82 -1.59
C ASP A 590 24.29 -40.07 -1.01
N SER A 591 25.14 -39.05 -1.02
CA SER A 591 26.52 -39.14 -0.56
C SER A 591 26.64 -39.38 0.96
N LYS A 592 25.57 -39.14 1.73
CA LYS A 592 25.56 -39.39 3.18
C LYS A 592 25.12 -40.81 3.53
N ALA A 593 24.47 -41.49 2.59
CA ALA A 593 24.03 -42.88 2.73
C ALA A 593 24.87 -43.79 1.83
N VAL A 594 26.20 -43.81 2.05
CA VAL A 594 27.19 -44.54 1.24
C VAL A 594 26.90 -46.04 1.11
N THR A 595 26.20 -46.62 2.08
CA THR A 595 25.81 -48.04 2.09
C THR A 595 24.49 -48.32 1.36
N SER A 596 23.74 -47.29 0.96
CA SER A 596 22.47 -47.44 0.24
C SER A 596 22.68 -47.43 -1.28
N SER A 597 21.93 -48.24 -2.00
CA SER A 597 21.94 -48.24 -3.46
C SER A 597 21.37 -46.91 -4.00
N PRO A 598 21.91 -46.39 -5.13
CA PRO A 598 21.29 -45.25 -5.80
C PRO A 598 19.84 -45.56 -6.16
N ARG A 599 18.95 -44.58 -5.98
CA ARG A 599 17.57 -44.74 -6.40
C ARG A 599 17.49 -44.56 -7.91
N LEU A 600 16.90 -45.51 -8.60
CA LEU A 600 16.71 -45.49 -10.04
C LEU A 600 15.22 -45.53 -10.34
N GLY A 601 14.78 -44.69 -11.26
CA GLY A 601 13.42 -44.70 -11.76
C GLY A 601 13.36 -44.68 -13.28
N LEU A 602 12.28 -45.26 -13.80
CA LEU A 602 11.99 -45.35 -15.23
C LEU A 602 10.55 -44.93 -15.43
N ALA A 603 10.33 -43.86 -16.19
CA ALA A 603 9.00 -43.42 -16.59
C ALA A 603 8.84 -43.51 -18.10
N LEU A 604 7.79 -44.20 -18.55
CA LEU A 604 7.41 -44.31 -19.96
C LEU A 604 6.06 -43.60 -20.14
N ALA A 605 6.04 -42.55 -20.95
CA ALA A 605 4.82 -41.83 -21.33
C ALA A 605 4.55 -42.06 -22.82
N LEU A 606 3.45 -42.74 -23.14
CA LEU A 606 3.01 -43.03 -24.49
C LEU A 606 1.83 -42.16 -24.88
N LYS A 607 1.92 -41.56 -26.07
CA LYS A 607 0.82 -40.85 -26.71
C LYS A 607 0.76 -41.31 -28.17
N PRO A 608 -0.02 -42.39 -28.45
CA PRO A 608 -0.14 -42.97 -29.78
C PRO A 608 -0.71 -42.01 -30.82
#